data_AF-M0HMN5-F1
#
_entry.id   AF-M0HMN5-F1
#
_cell.length_a   1.000
_cell.length_b   1.000
_cell.length_c   1.000
_cell.angle_alpha   90.00
_cell.angle_beta   90.00
_cell.angle_gamma   90.00
#
_symmetry.space_group_name_H-M   'P 1'
#
loop_
_entity.id
_entity.type
_entity.pdbx_description
1 polymer ?
#
loop_
_entity_poly.entity_id
_entity_poly.type
_entity_poly.pdbx_seq_one_letter_code
_entity_poly.pdbx_strand_id
1 'polypeptide(L)'
;MYDAGQYVVLTGNQIGPYDTVRDGHRTGDDVEGAPSDIQREYLPTRSDSVETVTKQSRFDLKSVSRDSVSVRAEDVRRTLEEYAKDGHPEAQRALGRWDSPAGSDAGFPSASEADMALVADLAFWCQEDAPLIDDCFRASNRMREKWDEVHYADGRTYGDGTIQTAVRTNYDTFSGHYVQHR
;
A
#
# COMPACT_ATOMS: atom_id res chain seq x y z
N MET A 1 8.13 31.02 35.72
CA MET A 1 9.03 31.48 34.65
C MET A 1 9.36 30.26 33.82
N TYR A 2 9.02 30.27 32.53
CA TYR A 2 9.15 29.11 31.65
C TYR A 2 10.62 28.87 31.30
N ASP A 3 11.01 27.60 31.33
CA ASP A 3 12.28 27.06 30.85
C ASP A 3 12.32 27.18 29.33
N ALA A 4 13.31 27.91 28.81
CA ALA A 4 13.34 28.37 27.44
C ALA A 4 14.29 27.51 26.59
N GLY A 5 13.70 26.70 25.71
CA GLY A 5 14.26 26.31 24.41
C GLY A 5 15.40 25.29 24.45
N GLN A 6 15.10 24.05 24.05
CA GLN A 6 16.13 23.17 23.49
C GLN A 6 16.46 23.64 22.07
N TYR A 7 17.71 24.01 21.85
CA TYR A 7 18.26 24.28 20.52
C TYR A 7 19.13 23.08 20.12
N VAL A 8 18.98 22.60 18.90
CA VAL A 8 19.90 21.61 18.30
C VAL A 8 20.96 22.38 17.52
N VAL A 9 22.23 22.22 17.88
CA VAL A 9 23.36 22.80 17.14
C VAL A 9 23.84 21.74 16.15
N LEU A 10 23.67 22.01 14.85
CA LEU A 10 24.23 21.22 13.76
C LEU A 10 25.59 21.82 13.37
N THR A 11 26.68 21.19 13.78
CA THR A 11 28.02 21.51 13.27
C THR A 11 28.29 20.71 11.99
N GLY A 12 27.90 21.28 10.85
CA GLY A 12 28.30 20.80 9.53
C GLY A 12 29.62 21.44 9.09
N ASN A 13 30.57 20.62 8.62
CA ASN A 13 31.78 21.13 7.99
C ASN A 13 31.43 21.70 6.61
N GLN A 14 31.78 22.96 6.34
CA GLN A 14 31.45 23.67 5.10
C GLN A 14 32.26 23.06 3.94
N ILE A 15 31.61 22.30 3.05
CA ILE A 15 32.26 21.76 1.85
C ILE A 15 32.23 22.83 0.76
N GLY A 16 33.26 23.70 0.76
CA GLY A 16 33.62 24.58 -0.36
C GLY A 16 32.66 25.74 -0.68
N PRO A 17 33.10 26.73 -1.49
CA PRO A 17 32.23 27.82 -1.94
C PRO A 17 31.31 27.36 -3.08
N TYR A 18 30.00 27.56 -2.92
CA TYR A 18 29.00 27.38 -3.98
C TYR A 18 28.84 28.71 -4.72
N ASP A 19 29.15 28.74 -6.02
CA ASP A 19 29.19 30.00 -6.79
C ASP A 19 27.99 30.18 -7.75
N THR A 20 27.10 29.18 -7.91
CA THR A 20 25.86 29.37 -8.69
C THR A 20 24.73 28.44 -8.23
N VAL A 21 23.55 29.01 -7.98
CA VAL A 21 22.28 28.27 -7.91
C VAL A 21 21.80 28.11 -9.35
N ARG A 22 21.75 26.87 -9.83
CA ARG A 22 21.27 26.56 -11.19
C ARG A 22 19.74 26.53 -11.17
N ASP A 23 19.13 27.66 -11.45
CA ASP A 23 17.68 27.75 -11.68
C ASP A 23 17.38 27.22 -13.09
N GLY A 24 16.96 25.95 -13.16
CA GLY A 24 16.68 25.26 -14.41
C GLY A 24 15.30 25.60 -14.94
N HIS A 25 15.11 26.81 -15.47
CA HIS A 25 13.96 27.11 -16.32
C HIS A 25 14.14 26.35 -17.64
N ARG A 26 13.37 25.26 -17.84
CA ARG A 26 13.31 24.55 -19.12
C ARG A 26 11.99 24.92 -19.81
N THR A 27 12.09 25.79 -20.80
CA THR A 27 11.04 26.10 -21.77
C THR A 27 10.95 25.02 -22.84
N GLY A 28 9.72 24.67 -23.21
CA GLY A 28 9.36 24.26 -24.58
C GLY A 28 9.58 22.80 -24.97
N ASP A 29 8.45 22.13 -25.15
CA ASP A 29 8.16 21.03 -26.07
C ASP A 29 8.77 19.63 -25.83
N ASP A 30 7.82 18.68 -25.72
CA ASP A 30 7.90 17.25 -26.01
C ASP A 30 8.88 16.38 -25.22
N VAL A 31 8.49 15.95 -24.01
CA VAL A 31 8.70 14.56 -23.54
C VAL A 31 7.63 14.19 -22.51
N GLU A 32 6.64 13.37 -22.92
CA GLU A 32 5.95 12.46 -22.01
C GLU A 32 6.96 11.47 -21.40
N GLY A 33 7.03 11.39 -20.08
CA GLY A 33 7.77 10.30 -19.41
C GLY A 33 8.74 10.78 -18.32
N ALA A 34 8.29 10.61 -17.08
CA ALA A 34 9.05 10.46 -15.83
C ALA A 34 10.07 11.55 -15.41
N PRO A 35 10.10 11.85 -14.10
CA PRO A 35 11.24 11.34 -13.35
C PRO A 35 10.84 10.88 -11.94
N SER A 36 10.63 9.58 -11.77
CA SER A 36 10.60 8.92 -10.46
C SER A 36 11.96 8.26 -10.21
N ASP A 37 13.00 9.06 -10.05
CA ASP A 37 14.35 8.59 -9.71
C ASP A 37 14.97 9.46 -8.60
N ILE A 38 14.35 9.47 -7.42
CA ILE A 38 14.94 10.08 -6.20
C ILE A 38 14.79 9.17 -4.97
N GLN A 39 14.73 7.85 -5.14
CA GLN A 39 14.70 6.90 -4.00
C GLN A 39 15.84 5.90 -3.99
N ARG A 40 16.89 6.07 -4.82
CA ARG A 40 18.02 5.12 -4.89
C ARG A 40 19.29 5.55 -4.15
N GLU A 41 19.28 6.62 -3.37
CA GLU A 41 20.52 7.13 -2.76
C GLU A 41 20.70 6.81 -1.25
N TYR A 42 19.69 6.28 -0.55
CA TYR A 42 19.74 6.17 0.92
C TYR A 42 19.63 4.77 1.52
N LEU A 43 19.93 3.69 0.79
CA LEU A 43 20.07 2.37 1.39
C LEU A 43 21.43 1.74 1.06
N PRO A 44 22.29 1.49 2.07
CA PRO A 44 23.58 0.85 1.85
C PRO A 44 23.37 -0.60 1.41
N THR A 45 23.98 -0.98 0.27
CA THR A 45 24.13 -2.36 -0.16
C THR A 45 24.93 -3.15 0.87
N ARG A 46 24.25 -3.92 1.71
CA ARG A 46 24.88 -5.03 2.44
C ARG A 46 25.08 -6.19 1.47
N SER A 47 26.31 -6.31 0.98
CA SER A 47 26.85 -7.63 0.58
C SER A 47 26.93 -8.48 1.84
N ASP A 48 26.22 -9.60 1.85
CA ASP A 48 26.75 -10.83 2.43
C ASP A 48 26.09 -12.04 1.79
N SER A 49 26.89 -12.69 0.94
CA SER A 49 27.16 -14.12 0.89
C SER A 49 26.00 -15.12 1.03
N VAL A 50 25.81 -15.83 -0.08
CA VAL A 50 24.96 -16.99 -0.31
C VAL A 50 25.33 -18.16 0.62
N GLU A 51 24.37 -18.68 1.39
CA GLU A 51 24.41 -20.07 1.87
C GLU A 51 23.05 -20.76 1.67
N THR A 52 23.07 -21.70 0.73
CA THR A 52 22.05 -22.73 0.51
C THR A 52 21.87 -23.61 1.74
N VAL A 53 20.68 -23.57 2.36
CA VAL A 53 20.20 -24.65 3.23
C VAL A 53 18.80 -25.07 2.80
N THR A 54 18.77 -26.13 1.99
CA THR A 54 17.61 -27.00 1.79
C THR A 54 17.19 -27.59 3.12
N LYS A 55 16.05 -27.17 3.66
CA LYS A 55 15.28 -27.95 4.62
C LYS A 55 13.84 -28.04 4.15
N GLN A 56 13.52 -29.19 3.59
CA GLN A 56 12.16 -29.70 3.49
C GLN A 56 11.52 -29.66 4.88
N SER A 57 10.62 -28.71 5.11
CA SER A 57 9.67 -28.82 6.21
C SER A 57 8.44 -29.56 5.70
N ARG A 58 8.32 -30.81 6.12
CA ARG A 58 7.06 -31.57 6.08
C ARG A 58 6.11 -30.91 7.08
N PHE A 59 5.40 -29.87 6.66
CA PHE A 59 4.17 -29.50 7.34
C PHE A 59 3.04 -30.35 6.76
N ASP A 60 2.57 -31.28 7.57
CA ASP A 60 1.39 -32.10 7.33
C ASP A 60 0.17 -31.21 7.06
N LEU A 61 -0.13 -30.98 5.79
CA LEU A 61 -1.35 -30.31 5.34
C LEU A 61 -2.52 -31.32 5.35
N LYS A 62 -2.84 -31.87 6.52
CA LYS A 62 -4.00 -32.75 6.73
C LYS A 62 -4.57 -32.57 8.13
N SER A 63 -5.23 -31.44 8.38
CA SER A 63 -6.35 -31.35 9.33
C SER A 63 -6.90 -29.91 9.41
N VAL A 64 -7.52 -29.42 8.34
CA VAL A 64 -8.60 -28.43 8.48
C VAL A 64 -9.71 -28.85 7.51
N SER A 65 -10.55 -29.78 7.97
CA SER A 65 -11.81 -30.10 7.31
C SER A 65 -12.92 -29.72 8.27
N ARG A 66 -13.54 -28.56 8.02
CA ARG A 66 -14.88 -28.14 8.44
C ARG A 66 -15.22 -26.91 7.60
N ASP A 67 -16.00 -27.07 6.54
CA ASP A 67 -16.75 -26.01 5.84
C ASP A 67 -16.12 -24.60 5.84
N SER A 68 -14.88 -24.46 5.38
CA SER A 68 -14.29 -23.14 5.17
C SER A 68 -14.87 -22.56 3.89
N VAL A 69 -16.04 -21.94 3.98
CA VAL A 69 -16.53 -21.02 2.95
C VAL A 69 -15.43 -19.96 2.79
N SER A 70 -14.71 -20.02 1.68
CA SER A 70 -13.70 -19.01 1.32
C SER A 70 -14.41 -17.66 1.28
N VAL A 71 -13.99 -16.73 2.14
CA VAL A 71 -14.50 -15.35 2.13
C VAL A 71 -14.26 -14.77 0.75
N ARG A 72 -15.30 -14.19 0.14
CA ARG A 72 -15.19 -13.54 -1.17
C ARG A 72 -15.19 -12.02 -1.03
N ALA A 73 -14.81 -11.33 -2.09
CA ALA A 73 -14.86 -9.87 -2.17
C ALA A 73 -16.27 -9.32 -1.86
N GLU A 74 -17.33 -10.00 -2.28
CA GLU A 74 -18.70 -9.59 -2.01
C GLU A 74 -19.06 -9.70 -0.52
N ASP A 75 -18.52 -10.70 0.19
CA ASP A 75 -18.74 -10.87 1.63
C ASP A 75 -18.04 -9.75 2.41
N VAL A 76 -16.83 -9.37 2.00
CA VAL A 76 -16.10 -8.22 2.56
C VAL A 76 -16.88 -6.93 2.32
N ARG A 77 -17.33 -6.69 1.09
CA ARG A 77 -18.14 -5.51 0.75
C ARG A 77 -19.41 -5.44 1.58
N ARG A 78 -20.16 -6.53 1.72
CA ARG A 78 -21.37 -6.56 2.54
C ARG A 78 -21.06 -6.30 4.02
N THR A 79 -19.97 -6.85 4.52
CA THR A 79 -19.51 -6.60 5.89
C THR A 79 -19.23 -5.10 6.09
N LEU A 80 -18.55 -4.46 5.14
CA LEU A 80 -18.36 -3.01 5.15
C LEU A 80 -19.69 -2.25 5.17
N GLU A 81 -20.67 -2.64 4.35
CA GLU A 81 -21.99 -2.01 4.28
C GLU A 81 -22.76 -2.11 5.60
N GLU A 82 -22.74 -3.27 6.27
CA GLU A 82 -23.39 -3.44 7.57
C GLU A 82 -22.70 -2.63 8.67
N TYR A 83 -21.36 -2.70 8.77
CA TYR A 83 -20.62 -1.91 9.75
C TYR A 83 -20.75 -0.40 9.52
N ALA A 84 -20.86 0.04 8.26
CA ALA A 84 -21.12 1.44 7.95
C ALA A 84 -22.51 1.89 8.41
N LYS A 85 -23.54 1.02 8.32
CA LYS A 85 -24.88 1.31 8.87
C LYS A 85 -24.88 1.38 10.39
N ASP A 86 -24.05 0.56 11.04
CA ASP A 86 -23.84 0.58 12.49
C ASP A 86 -23.03 1.81 12.98
N GLY A 87 -22.56 2.65 12.05
CA GLY A 87 -21.89 3.91 12.36
C GLY A 87 -20.37 3.80 12.52
N HIS A 88 -19.74 2.74 12.00
CA HIS A 88 -18.28 2.62 12.00
C HIS A 88 -17.66 3.51 10.92
N PRO A 89 -16.91 4.57 11.29
CA PRO A 89 -16.33 5.49 10.31
C PRO A 89 -15.26 4.82 9.44
N GLU A 90 -14.58 3.78 9.94
CA GLU A 90 -13.61 2.98 9.19
C GLU A 90 -14.25 2.18 8.05
N ALA A 91 -15.47 1.69 8.26
CA ALA A 91 -16.22 0.99 7.22
C ALA A 91 -16.77 1.99 6.19
N GLN A 92 -17.30 3.12 6.66
CA GLN A 92 -17.83 4.18 5.78
C GLN A 92 -16.74 4.78 4.88
N ARG A 93 -15.53 5.05 5.42
CA ARG A 93 -14.42 5.57 4.62
C ARG A 93 -13.95 4.55 3.58
N ALA A 94 -13.89 3.26 3.95
CA ALA A 94 -13.49 2.19 3.04
C ALA A 94 -14.49 2.06 1.88
N LEU A 95 -15.80 2.10 2.15
CA LEU A 95 -16.83 2.13 1.11
C LEU A 95 -16.74 3.36 0.21
N GLY A 96 -16.54 4.55 0.80
CA GLY A 96 -16.37 5.77 0.02
C GLY A 96 -15.20 5.68 -0.96
N ARG A 97 -14.08 5.08 -0.52
CA ARG A 97 -12.92 4.80 -1.38
C ARG A 97 -13.22 3.70 -2.41
N TRP A 98 -13.95 2.65 -2.03
CA TRP A 98 -14.34 1.56 -2.91
C TRP A 98 -15.21 2.02 -4.09
N ASP A 99 -16.18 2.89 -3.83
CA ASP A 99 -17.15 3.37 -4.83
C ASP A 99 -16.60 4.56 -5.67
N SER A 100 -15.50 5.16 -5.24
CA SER A 100 -14.82 6.23 -5.99
C SER A 100 -14.29 5.71 -7.33
N PRO A 101 -14.42 6.47 -8.43
CA PRO A 101 -13.99 6.00 -9.75
C PRO A 101 -12.47 5.95 -9.88
N ALA A 102 -11.99 5.04 -10.73
CA ALA A 102 -10.58 4.92 -11.10
C ALA A 102 -10.00 6.25 -11.59
N GLY A 103 -8.77 6.56 -11.14
CA GLY A 103 -8.10 7.82 -11.50
C GLY A 103 -8.58 9.05 -10.74
N SER A 104 -9.69 8.98 -9.98
CA SER A 104 -10.04 10.03 -9.02
C SER A 104 -9.06 10.03 -7.85
N ASP A 105 -8.67 11.21 -7.42
CA ASP A 105 -7.85 11.40 -6.25
C ASP A 105 -8.63 11.18 -4.94
N ALA A 106 -9.98 11.11 -4.96
CA ALA A 106 -10.83 10.97 -3.78
C ALA A 106 -10.44 11.89 -2.60
N GLY A 107 -9.89 13.08 -2.89
CA GLY A 107 -9.39 14.04 -1.90
C GLY A 107 -7.95 13.79 -1.40
N PHE A 108 -7.21 12.87 -2.01
CA PHE A 108 -5.78 12.66 -1.78
C PHE A 108 -4.92 13.49 -2.75
N PRO A 109 -3.63 13.69 -2.46
CA PRO A 109 -2.68 14.33 -3.38
C PRO A 109 -2.55 13.66 -4.76
N SER A 110 -2.83 12.36 -4.87
CA SER A 110 -2.81 11.66 -6.15
C SER A 110 -3.72 10.42 -6.17
N ALA A 111 -4.09 9.98 -7.37
CA ALA A 111 -4.84 8.73 -7.56
C ALA A 111 -4.11 7.50 -6.99
N SER A 112 -2.77 7.46 -7.06
CA SER A 112 -1.98 6.34 -6.52
C SER A 112 -1.99 6.31 -4.99
N GLU A 113 -2.08 7.47 -4.34
CA GLU A 113 -2.24 7.55 -2.88
C GLU A 113 -3.66 7.14 -2.44
N ALA A 114 -4.68 7.50 -3.22
CA ALA A 114 -6.03 7.03 -2.98
C ALA A 114 -6.17 5.51 -3.13
N ASP A 115 -5.46 4.91 -4.11
CA ASP A 115 -5.37 3.46 -4.26
C ASP A 115 -4.72 2.82 -3.03
N MET A 116 -3.58 3.37 -2.57
CA MET A 116 -2.91 2.90 -1.34
C MET A 116 -3.82 3.01 -0.11
N ALA A 117 -4.59 4.09 0.01
CA ALA A 117 -5.50 4.30 1.13
C ALA A 117 -6.65 3.27 1.15
N LEU A 118 -7.18 2.91 -0.02
CA LEU A 118 -8.16 1.82 -0.13
C LEU A 118 -7.52 0.49 0.28
N VAL A 119 -6.35 0.16 -0.26
CA VAL A 119 -5.67 -1.11 0.01
C VAL A 119 -5.26 -1.23 1.48
N ALA A 120 -4.91 -0.13 2.14
CA ALA A 120 -4.64 -0.09 3.58
C ALA A 120 -5.89 -0.41 4.41
N ASP A 121 -7.06 0.14 4.05
CA ASP A 121 -8.31 -0.27 4.71
C ASP A 121 -8.59 -1.76 4.44
N LEU A 122 -8.43 -2.22 3.19
CA LEU A 122 -8.65 -3.62 2.83
C LEU A 122 -7.71 -4.58 3.56
N ALA A 123 -6.46 -4.19 3.85
CA ALA A 123 -5.55 -5.01 4.63
C ALA A 123 -6.10 -5.33 6.03
N PHE A 124 -6.73 -4.34 6.67
CA PHE A 124 -7.45 -4.56 7.93
C PHE A 124 -8.65 -5.50 7.73
N TRP A 125 -9.53 -5.19 6.77
CA TRP A 125 -10.79 -5.93 6.58
C TRP A 125 -10.61 -7.36 6.04
N CYS A 126 -9.54 -7.63 5.29
CA CYS A 126 -9.24 -8.93 4.69
C CYS A 126 -8.25 -9.75 5.52
N GLN A 127 -7.95 -9.34 6.76
CA GLN A 127 -7.00 -10.04 7.64
C GLN A 127 -5.63 -10.27 6.98
N GLU A 128 -5.13 -9.29 6.23
CA GLU A 128 -3.85 -9.35 5.51
C GLU A 128 -3.76 -10.45 4.43
N ASP A 129 -4.89 -11.06 4.04
CA ASP A 129 -4.94 -12.05 2.96
C ASP A 129 -4.76 -11.36 1.60
N ALA A 130 -3.53 -11.41 1.07
CA ALA A 130 -3.15 -10.73 -0.17
C ALA A 130 -4.03 -11.10 -1.38
N PRO A 131 -4.31 -12.39 -1.67
CA PRO A 131 -5.30 -12.78 -2.69
C PRO A 131 -6.68 -12.13 -2.50
N LEU A 132 -7.21 -12.14 -1.27
CA LEU A 132 -8.52 -11.55 -0.98
C LEU A 132 -8.52 -10.03 -1.17
N ILE A 133 -7.42 -9.36 -0.79
CA ILE A 133 -7.24 -7.93 -1.01
C ILE A 133 -7.22 -7.59 -2.51
N ASP A 134 -6.54 -8.39 -3.33
CA ASP A 134 -6.52 -8.21 -4.79
C ASP A 134 -7.93 -8.37 -5.38
N ASP A 135 -8.64 -9.45 -5.00
CA ASP A 135 -10.02 -9.69 -5.44
C ASP A 135 -10.94 -8.53 -5.04
N CYS A 136 -10.80 -8.01 -3.82
CA CYS A 136 -11.55 -6.84 -3.34
C CYS A 136 -11.23 -5.58 -4.15
N PHE A 137 -9.97 -5.32 -4.44
CA PHE A 137 -9.58 -4.15 -5.24
C PHE A 137 -10.14 -4.25 -6.66
N ARG A 138 -10.12 -5.44 -7.27
CA ARG A 138 -10.70 -5.68 -8.61
C ARG A 138 -12.22 -5.55 -8.63
N ALA A 139 -12.89 -5.86 -7.53
CA ALA A 139 -14.33 -5.65 -7.36
C ALA A 139 -14.70 -4.18 -7.02
N SER A 140 -13.70 -3.31 -6.83
CA SER A 140 -13.90 -1.89 -6.59
C SER A 140 -14.07 -1.07 -7.87
N ASN A 141 -14.63 0.13 -7.75
CA ASN A 141 -14.79 1.06 -8.86
C ASN A 141 -13.47 1.80 -9.21
N ARG A 142 -12.38 1.48 -8.50
CA ARG A 142 -11.04 2.06 -8.70
C ARG A 142 -10.12 1.25 -9.61
N MET A 143 -10.55 0.08 -10.06
CA MET A 143 -9.75 -0.81 -10.89
C MET A 143 -9.32 -0.12 -12.21
N ARG A 144 -8.03 -0.29 -12.57
CA ARG A 144 -7.41 0.32 -13.75
C ARG A 144 -6.30 -0.58 -14.32
N GLU A 145 -5.96 -0.37 -15.59
CA GLU A 145 -4.91 -1.14 -16.28
C GLU A 145 -3.56 -1.11 -15.54
N LYS A 146 -3.20 0.05 -14.95
CA LYS A 146 -2.00 0.19 -14.13
C LYS A 146 -1.88 -0.82 -12.99
N TRP A 147 -2.99 -1.35 -12.47
CA TRP A 147 -2.95 -2.34 -11.39
C TRP A 147 -2.14 -3.59 -11.77
N ASP A 148 -2.28 -4.06 -13.01
CA ASP A 148 -1.64 -5.26 -13.53
C ASP A 148 -0.31 -4.98 -14.24
N GLU A 149 0.09 -3.70 -14.35
CA GLU A 149 1.36 -3.31 -14.98
C GLU A 149 2.55 -3.67 -14.10
N VAL A 150 3.56 -4.30 -14.70
CA VAL A 150 4.86 -4.53 -14.06
C VAL A 150 5.52 -3.18 -13.78
N HIS A 151 5.69 -2.87 -12.51
CA HIS A 151 6.17 -1.56 -12.06
C HIS A 151 7.52 -1.61 -11.36
N TYR A 152 7.91 -2.79 -10.86
CA TYR A 152 9.11 -2.99 -10.07
C TYR A 152 10.17 -3.76 -10.85
N ALA A 153 11.45 -3.52 -10.54
CA ALA A 153 12.58 -4.16 -11.19
C ALA A 153 12.66 -5.69 -10.94
N ASP A 154 11.94 -6.18 -9.93
CA ASP A 154 11.80 -7.60 -9.62
C ASP A 154 10.64 -8.29 -10.35
N GLY A 155 9.93 -7.57 -11.23
CA GLY A 155 8.85 -8.11 -12.03
C GLY A 155 7.46 -8.04 -11.37
N ARG A 156 7.35 -7.49 -10.15
CA ARG A 156 6.05 -7.31 -9.49
C ARG A 156 5.19 -6.26 -10.18
N THR A 157 3.89 -6.49 -10.15
CA THR A 157 2.91 -5.50 -10.61
C THR A 157 2.81 -4.34 -9.62
N TYR A 158 2.25 -3.21 -10.07
CA TYR A 158 1.89 -2.11 -9.18
C TYR A 158 0.96 -2.57 -8.06
N GLY A 159 -0.05 -3.39 -8.39
CA GLY A 159 -0.97 -3.98 -7.42
C GLY A 159 -0.25 -4.81 -6.36
N ASP A 160 0.62 -5.73 -6.77
CA ASP A 160 1.39 -6.58 -5.86
C ASP A 160 2.24 -5.76 -4.88
N GLY A 161 2.94 -4.74 -5.37
CA GLY A 161 3.77 -3.88 -4.52
C GLY A 161 2.94 -3.02 -3.56
N THR A 162 1.74 -2.60 -3.98
CA THR A 162 0.80 -1.84 -3.16
C THR A 162 0.24 -2.72 -2.04
N ILE A 163 -0.23 -3.93 -2.35
CA ILE A 163 -0.73 -4.90 -1.37
C ILE A 163 0.35 -5.25 -0.35
N GLN A 164 1.57 -5.58 -0.80
CA GLN A 164 2.66 -5.93 0.10
C GLN A 164 3.06 -4.77 1.01
N THR A 165 2.98 -3.54 0.51
CA THR A 165 3.26 -2.36 1.33
C THR A 165 2.18 -2.19 2.39
N ALA A 166 0.91 -2.28 2.01
CA ALA A 166 -0.21 -2.17 2.93
C ALA A 166 -0.15 -3.22 4.05
N VAL A 167 0.04 -4.50 3.70
CA VAL A 167 0.17 -5.61 4.66
C VAL A 167 1.36 -5.39 5.61
N ARG A 168 2.52 -4.94 5.09
CA ARG A 168 3.70 -4.68 5.94
C ARG A 168 3.50 -3.54 6.93
N THR A 169 2.73 -2.52 6.55
CA THR A 169 2.46 -1.34 7.39
C THR A 169 1.24 -1.50 8.29
N ASN A 170 0.46 -2.55 8.08
CA ASN A 170 -0.72 -2.84 8.86
C ASN A 170 -0.35 -3.27 10.28
N TYR A 171 -1.14 -2.85 11.26
CA TYR A 171 -0.87 -3.11 12.68
C TYR A 171 -2.05 -3.77 13.40
N ASP A 172 -3.19 -3.90 12.74
CA ASP A 172 -4.41 -4.49 13.30
C ASP A 172 -5.22 -5.17 12.20
N THR A 173 -5.98 -6.21 12.56
CA THR A 173 -6.78 -6.98 11.60
C THR A 173 -8.21 -7.12 12.09
N PHE A 174 -9.13 -7.26 11.14
CA PHE A 174 -10.54 -7.44 11.46
C PHE A 174 -10.77 -8.75 12.22
N SER A 175 -11.34 -8.65 13.41
CA SER A 175 -11.63 -9.78 14.31
C SER A 175 -13.12 -10.16 14.36
N GLY A 176 -13.95 -9.51 13.54
CA GLY A 176 -15.39 -9.79 13.46
C GLY A 176 -15.73 -10.98 12.56
N HIS A 177 -17.03 -11.13 12.28
CA HIS A 177 -17.54 -12.17 11.39
C HIS A 177 -17.95 -11.57 10.04
N TYR A 178 -17.51 -12.20 8.96
CA TYR A 178 -17.94 -11.83 7.62
C TYR A 178 -19.41 -12.19 7.38
N VAL A 179 -20.15 -11.27 6.77
CA VAL A 179 -21.54 -11.49 6.38
C VAL A 179 -21.58 -12.33 5.10
N GLN A 180 -21.52 -13.65 5.25
CA GLN A 180 -21.45 -14.59 4.13
C GLN A 180 -22.72 -14.62 3.28
N HIS A 181 -22.55 -14.78 1.97
CA HIS A 181 -23.63 -15.13 1.07
C HIS A 181 -24.13 -16.56 1.37
N ARG A 182 -25.42 -16.72 1.67
CA ARG A 182 -26.11 -18.02 1.64
C ARG A 182 -26.43 -18.44 0.22
#